data_AF-W4M137-F1
#
_entry.id   AF-W4M137-F1
#
_cell.length_a   1.000
_cell.length_b   1.000
_cell.length_c   1.000
_cell.angle_alpha   90.00
_cell.angle_beta   90.00
_cell.angle_gamma   90.00
#
_symmetry.space_group_name_H-M   'P 1'
#
loop_
_entity.id
_entity.type
_entity.pdbx_description
1 polymer ?
#
loop_
_entity_poly.entity_id
_entity_poly.type
_entity_poly.pdbx_seq_one_letter_code
_entity_poly.pdbx_strand_id
1 'polypeptide(L)'
;AKPISQADYDRLPPHEQVDYTRGILRVLGIEGRTKEIPDRKKHEIFISYPTAVEHSPTYAAEEAIQQFERLAAERTSSDPDLPFHLKGAQRNSDPQKDTVELRSGDVVFFKPDESQPHRVAEVSISSIWRRRAGGTSHDFFRGISKEKLPFNPERAGLSMAEQLFGFVEQPNAEDPNRDAQALASRLRFSFGHLAPGQDATPEPETTLKILDSPKPPSPALYFKWHRQRKTPVLKAKLDPKWHAPQGRKFYLHHRNINQRPWETRVKEHEDKNLKQKSRVTPLPSGLDFYFHIDFENLSERELGLLCYAIRPAPDFRHKLGMGKPLGLGQVRMDPVGLFYIDRIQRYRATSLFDAPRYHGAWLADDAQVDQWPDPYRVERDMSQQVNDESHRSTFPAFFTLRDAHRAMMESKYADILRALELLGDPAHVKDQVHYPQIDGIHGAEMELESFRWFVANDIGSEAQHRQLEPLQANTSRLPSLPRHRWGG
;
A
#
# COMPACT_ATOMS: atom_id res chain seq x y z
N ALA A 1 -16.83 47.77 -12.47
CA ALA A 1 -18.22 47.42 -12.74
C ALA A 1 -18.46 45.93 -12.45
N LYS A 2 -19.70 45.55 -12.09
CA LYS A 2 -20.13 44.13 -12.16
C LYS A 2 -20.28 43.77 -13.65
N PRO A 3 -19.98 42.53 -14.06
CA PRO A 3 -20.33 42.08 -15.41
C PRO A 3 -21.84 42.27 -15.64
N ILE A 4 -22.22 42.66 -16.85
CA ILE A 4 -23.61 42.80 -17.28
C ILE A 4 -23.91 41.77 -18.37
N SER A 5 -25.18 41.41 -18.55
CA SER A 5 -25.58 40.50 -19.62
C SER A 5 -25.43 41.15 -21.00
N GLN A 6 -25.37 40.37 -22.07
CA GLN A 6 -25.37 40.90 -23.44
C GLN A 6 -26.60 41.79 -23.69
N ALA A 7 -27.78 41.35 -23.23
CA ALA A 7 -29.02 42.11 -23.38
C ALA A 7 -29.00 43.45 -22.63
N ASP A 8 -28.31 43.53 -21.48
CA ASP A 8 -28.16 44.77 -20.75
C ASP A 8 -27.10 45.68 -21.38
N TYR A 9 -26.02 45.10 -21.93
CA TYR A 9 -25.02 45.84 -22.69
C TYR A 9 -25.64 46.49 -23.94
N ASP A 10 -26.48 45.76 -24.67
CA ASP A 10 -27.15 46.25 -25.88
C ASP A 10 -28.12 47.42 -25.59
N ARG A 11 -28.56 47.57 -24.33
CA ARG A 11 -29.40 48.69 -23.88
C ARG A 11 -28.59 49.93 -23.47
N LEU A 12 -27.27 49.84 -23.36
CA LEU A 12 -26.43 50.98 -22.96
C LEU A 12 -26.27 51.98 -24.13
N PRO A 13 -26.16 53.29 -23.84
CA PRO A 13 -25.78 54.29 -24.83
C PRO A 13 -24.43 53.95 -25.50
N PRO A 14 -24.22 54.26 -26.79
CA PRO A 14 -22.98 53.93 -27.50
C PRO A 14 -21.70 54.44 -26.85
N HIS A 15 -21.75 55.56 -26.13
CA HIS A 15 -20.61 56.14 -25.42
C HIS A 15 -20.29 55.45 -24.09
N GLU A 16 -21.20 54.63 -23.54
CA GLU A 16 -20.95 53.80 -22.35
C GLU A 16 -20.51 52.39 -22.76
N GLN A 17 -20.95 51.92 -23.93
CA GLN A 17 -20.55 50.61 -24.48
C GLN A 17 -19.03 50.47 -24.66
N VAL A 18 -18.33 51.55 -24.98
CA VAL A 18 -16.86 51.56 -25.17
C VAL A 18 -16.07 51.19 -23.91
N ASP A 19 -16.66 51.33 -22.73
CA ASP A 19 -16.03 51.02 -21.44
C ASP A 19 -16.15 49.53 -21.07
N TYR A 20 -16.84 48.73 -21.88
CA TYR A 20 -17.06 47.31 -21.64
C TYR A 20 -16.25 46.44 -22.60
N THR A 21 -15.73 45.34 -22.09
CA THR A 21 -15.06 44.30 -22.89
C THR A 21 -15.84 43.01 -22.78
N ARG A 22 -16.16 42.40 -23.93
CA ARG A 22 -16.78 41.07 -23.98
C ARG A 22 -15.80 40.02 -23.46
N GLY A 23 -16.27 39.15 -22.57
CA GLY A 23 -15.44 38.08 -22.02
C GLY A 23 -16.18 37.11 -21.12
N ILE A 24 -15.48 36.05 -20.72
CA ILE A 24 -15.96 35.01 -19.82
C ILE A 24 -15.41 35.31 -18.42
N LEU A 25 -16.29 35.45 -17.43
CA LEU A 25 -15.90 35.62 -16.04
C LEU A 25 -16.06 34.29 -15.29
N ARG A 26 -14.94 33.70 -14.87
CA ARG A 26 -14.92 32.54 -13.97
C ARG A 26 -14.75 33.02 -12.53
N VAL A 27 -15.75 32.80 -11.69
CA VAL A 27 -15.69 33.10 -10.25
C VAL A 27 -15.41 31.79 -9.51
N LEU A 28 -14.26 31.70 -8.83
CA LEU A 28 -13.97 30.59 -7.93
C LEU A 28 -14.83 30.77 -6.67
N GLY A 29 -15.85 29.92 -6.52
CA GLY A 29 -16.88 30.08 -5.49
C GLY A 29 -16.30 30.18 -4.07
N ILE A 30 -16.59 31.30 -3.41
CA ILE A 30 -16.29 31.52 -1.98
C ILE A 30 -17.51 31.23 -1.09
N GLU A 31 -18.62 30.79 -1.68
CA GLU A 31 -19.90 30.63 -0.98
C GLU A 31 -19.80 29.54 0.09
N GLY A 32 -20.18 29.86 1.32
CA GLY A 32 -19.96 29.02 2.50
C GLY A 32 -18.56 29.16 3.14
N ARG A 33 -17.62 29.87 2.50
CA ARG A 33 -16.25 30.13 2.98
C ARG A 33 -15.88 31.61 2.98
N THR A 34 -16.87 32.49 2.89
CA THR A 34 -16.71 33.96 2.75
C THR A 34 -15.92 34.60 3.90
N LYS A 35 -15.85 33.96 5.08
CA LYS A 35 -15.07 34.43 6.23
C LYS A 35 -13.61 33.94 6.24
N GLU A 36 -13.29 32.94 5.44
CA GLU A 36 -11.97 32.29 5.37
C GLU A 36 -11.13 32.78 4.20
N ILE A 37 -11.79 33.28 3.16
CA ILE A 37 -11.17 33.69 1.90
C ILE A 37 -11.49 35.17 1.68
N PRO A 38 -10.47 36.05 1.50
CA PRO A 38 -10.72 37.45 1.21
C PRO A 38 -11.61 37.61 -0.02
N ASP A 39 -12.67 38.41 0.10
CA ASP A 39 -13.66 38.77 -0.94
C ASP A 39 -13.10 39.63 -2.08
N ARG A 40 -11.77 39.62 -2.25
CA ARG A 40 -11.07 40.40 -3.26
C ARG A 40 -11.13 39.68 -4.61
N LYS A 41 -11.04 40.45 -5.71
CA LYS A 41 -11.02 39.98 -7.12
C LYS A 41 -9.95 38.92 -7.48
N LYS A 42 -9.11 38.48 -6.54
CA LYS A 42 -8.07 37.45 -6.74
C LYS A 42 -8.66 36.06 -7.08
N HIS A 43 -9.96 35.87 -6.88
CA HIS A 43 -10.68 34.62 -7.15
C HIS A 43 -11.56 34.69 -8.40
N GLU A 44 -11.45 35.77 -9.17
CA GLU A 44 -12.14 35.97 -10.43
C GLU A 44 -11.12 35.93 -11.57
N ILE A 45 -11.39 35.11 -12.59
CA ILE A 45 -10.61 35.09 -13.84
C ILE A 45 -11.51 35.64 -14.92
N PHE A 46 -11.18 36.83 -15.42
CA PHE A 46 -11.80 37.37 -16.63
C PHE A 46 -10.96 36.99 -17.85
N ILE A 47 -11.57 36.27 -18.78
CA ILE A 47 -10.97 35.86 -20.05
C ILE A 47 -11.62 36.71 -21.14
N SER A 48 -10.85 37.60 -21.78
CA SER A 48 -11.36 38.37 -22.92
C SER A 48 -11.79 37.43 -24.04
N TYR A 49 -13.01 37.62 -24.56
CA TYR A 49 -13.60 36.78 -25.60
C TYR A 49 -14.29 37.67 -26.65
N PRO A 50 -13.52 38.49 -27.39
CA PRO A 50 -14.07 39.36 -28.43
C PRO A 50 -14.65 38.50 -29.57
N THR A 51 -15.59 39.05 -30.34
CA THR A 51 -16.25 38.33 -31.45
C THR A 51 -15.26 37.72 -32.44
N ALA A 52 -14.13 38.38 -32.68
CA ALA A 52 -13.05 37.84 -33.54
C ALA A 52 -12.49 36.49 -33.07
N VAL A 53 -12.56 36.17 -31.77
CA VAL A 53 -12.09 34.89 -31.23
C VAL A 53 -12.98 33.72 -31.65
N GLU A 54 -14.26 33.95 -31.96
CA GLU A 54 -15.18 32.92 -32.46
C GLU A 54 -14.75 32.35 -33.83
N HIS A 55 -13.83 33.02 -34.52
CA HIS A 55 -13.29 32.60 -35.80
C HIS A 55 -11.82 32.18 -35.70
N SER A 56 -11.32 32.00 -34.47
CA SER A 56 -9.96 31.52 -34.22
C SER A 56 -9.81 30.06 -34.65
N PRO A 57 -8.58 29.63 -35.02
CA PRO A 57 -8.30 28.22 -35.27
C PRO A 57 -8.70 27.38 -34.05
N THR A 58 -9.56 26.39 -34.29
CA THR A 58 -9.96 25.43 -33.26
C THR A 58 -8.90 24.36 -33.11
N TYR A 59 -8.73 23.87 -31.89
CA TYR A 59 -7.98 22.65 -31.66
C TYR A 59 -8.94 21.46 -31.83
N ALA A 60 -8.50 20.41 -32.53
CA ALA A 60 -9.24 19.15 -32.58
C ALA A 60 -9.24 18.52 -31.18
N ALA A 61 -10.41 18.44 -30.54
CA ALA A 61 -10.54 18.08 -29.12
C ALA A 61 -11.56 16.97 -28.85
N GLU A 62 -12.22 16.47 -29.89
CA GLU A 62 -13.35 15.55 -29.81
C GLU A 62 -13.00 14.28 -29.01
N GLU A 63 -11.85 13.66 -29.30
CA GLU A 63 -11.39 12.47 -28.59
C GLU A 63 -11.06 12.75 -27.12
N ALA A 64 -10.44 13.89 -26.83
CA ALA A 64 -10.09 14.28 -25.47
C ALA A 64 -11.34 14.57 -24.63
N ILE A 65 -12.35 15.20 -25.21
CA ILE A 65 -13.67 15.43 -24.60
C ILE A 65 -14.35 14.09 -24.30
N GLN A 66 -14.44 13.19 -25.29
CA GLN A 66 -15.02 11.85 -25.09
C GLN A 66 -14.33 11.07 -23.97
N GLN A 67 -13.00 11.17 -23.88
CA GLN A 67 -12.24 10.55 -22.80
C GLN A 67 -12.54 11.18 -21.44
N PHE A 68 -12.63 12.51 -21.36
CA PHE A 68 -12.99 13.22 -20.13
C PHE A 68 -14.37 12.79 -19.63
N GLU A 69 -15.37 12.78 -20.51
CA GLU A 69 -16.75 12.43 -20.17
C GLU A 69 -16.88 10.98 -19.70
N ARG A 70 -16.14 10.07 -20.34
CA ARG A 70 -16.04 8.67 -19.90
C ARG A 70 -15.47 8.57 -18.48
N LEU A 71 -14.37 9.27 -18.20
CA LEU A 71 -13.76 9.29 -16.87
C LEU A 71 -14.67 9.95 -15.82
N ALA A 72 -15.44 10.96 -16.22
CA ALA A 72 -16.44 11.58 -15.37
C ALA A 72 -17.56 10.60 -15.03
N ALA A 73 -18.09 9.87 -16.02
CA ALA A 73 -19.13 8.86 -15.82
C ALA A 73 -18.66 7.70 -14.92
N GLU A 74 -17.45 7.18 -15.14
CA GLU A 74 -16.84 6.17 -14.24
C GLU A 74 -16.78 6.67 -12.79
N ARG A 75 -16.51 7.96 -12.60
CA ARG A 75 -16.45 8.56 -11.27
C ARG A 75 -17.82 8.77 -10.64
N THR A 76 -18.80 9.24 -11.40
CA THR A 76 -20.19 9.35 -10.95
C THR A 76 -20.75 7.98 -10.57
N SER A 77 -20.42 6.92 -11.31
CA SER A 77 -20.81 5.55 -10.96
C SER A 77 -20.20 5.06 -9.64
N SER A 78 -18.99 5.53 -9.29
CA SER A 78 -18.34 5.17 -8.03
C SER A 78 -18.85 5.99 -6.84
N ASP A 79 -19.22 7.24 -7.10
CA ASP A 79 -19.67 8.22 -6.12
C ASP A 79 -20.49 9.29 -6.87
N PRO A 80 -21.82 9.38 -6.65
CA PRO A 80 -22.69 10.30 -7.37
C PRO A 80 -22.27 11.78 -7.28
N ASP A 81 -21.60 12.16 -6.19
CA ASP A 81 -21.14 13.53 -5.99
C ASP A 81 -19.91 13.87 -6.85
N LEU A 82 -19.21 12.84 -7.36
CA LEU A 82 -17.99 12.98 -8.16
C LEU A 82 -18.24 12.82 -9.67
N PRO A 83 -17.36 13.40 -10.53
CA PRO A 83 -16.37 14.41 -10.16
C PRO A 83 -17.05 15.72 -9.74
N PHE A 84 -16.35 16.54 -8.94
CA PHE A 84 -16.83 17.87 -8.62
C PHE A 84 -17.01 18.67 -9.91
N HIS A 85 -18.15 19.35 -10.06
CA HIS A 85 -18.41 20.29 -11.14
C HIS A 85 -18.34 21.73 -10.61
N LEU A 86 -18.23 22.71 -11.52
CA LEU A 86 -18.20 24.11 -11.12
C LEU A 86 -19.56 24.52 -10.53
N LYS A 87 -19.55 25.18 -9.37
CA LYS A 87 -20.78 25.66 -8.74
C LYS A 87 -21.50 26.63 -9.69
N GLY A 88 -22.79 26.38 -9.94
CA GLY A 88 -23.61 27.14 -10.89
C GLY A 88 -23.57 26.62 -12.33
N ALA A 89 -22.66 25.70 -12.66
CA ALA A 89 -22.74 24.93 -13.89
C ALA A 89 -23.67 23.73 -13.69
N GLN A 90 -24.41 23.37 -14.73
CA GLN A 90 -25.16 22.12 -14.74
C GLN A 90 -24.19 20.95 -15.01
N ARG A 91 -24.46 19.77 -14.45
CA ARG A 91 -23.61 18.56 -14.68
C ARG A 91 -23.79 18.02 -16.08
N ASN A 92 -25.03 17.86 -16.52
CA ASN A 92 -25.37 17.38 -17.85
C ASN A 92 -26.41 18.27 -18.54
N SER A 93 -26.42 18.28 -19.87
CA SER A 93 -27.44 18.99 -20.67
C SER A 93 -28.83 18.40 -20.44
N ASP A 94 -28.89 17.09 -20.16
CA ASP A 94 -30.06 16.38 -19.70
C ASP A 94 -30.15 16.43 -18.15
N PRO A 95 -31.15 17.11 -17.56
CA PRO A 95 -31.30 17.21 -16.11
C PRO A 95 -31.50 15.86 -15.40
N GLN A 96 -31.81 14.79 -16.14
CA GLN A 96 -31.97 13.44 -15.58
C GLN A 96 -30.65 12.66 -15.48
N LYS A 97 -29.55 13.21 -16.00
CA LYS A 97 -28.22 12.58 -15.97
C LYS A 97 -27.31 13.29 -14.97
N ASP A 98 -26.74 12.51 -14.06
CA ASP A 98 -25.80 13.01 -13.04
C ASP A 98 -24.34 13.04 -13.52
N THR A 99 -24.06 12.58 -14.74
CA THR A 99 -22.72 12.55 -15.32
C THR A 99 -22.28 13.93 -15.82
N VAL A 100 -21.02 14.30 -15.60
CA VAL A 100 -20.47 15.57 -16.08
C VAL A 100 -20.17 15.49 -17.59
N GLU A 101 -20.71 16.45 -18.35
CA GLU A 101 -20.51 16.62 -19.80
C GLU A 101 -20.03 18.05 -20.10
N LEU A 102 -19.11 18.21 -21.05
CA LEU A 102 -18.62 19.54 -21.44
C LEU A 102 -19.55 20.19 -22.45
N ARG A 103 -19.72 21.50 -22.34
CA ARG A 103 -20.60 22.27 -23.22
C ARG A 103 -19.88 23.43 -23.87
N SER A 104 -20.50 23.96 -24.91
CA SER A 104 -20.08 25.23 -25.49
C SER A 104 -20.09 26.32 -24.41
N GLY A 105 -18.97 27.04 -24.28
CA GLY A 105 -18.77 28.08 -23.27
C GLY A 105 -18.12 27.62 -21.96
N ASP A 106 -17.93 26.31 -21.76
CA ASP A 106 -17.20 25.81 -20.58
C ASP A 106 -15.71 26.16 -20.65
N VAL A 107 -15.17 26.57 -19.50
CA VAL A 107 -13.73 26.87 -19.36
C VAL A 107 -13.01 25.64 -18.85
N VAL A 108 -12.15 25.08 -19.69
CA VAL A 108 -11.33 23.90 -19.40
C VAL A 108 -9.84 24.23 -19.41
N PHE A 109 -9.08 23.44 -18.67
CA PHE A 109 -7.65 23.25 -18.88
C PHE A 109 -7.46 22.17 -19.95
N PHE A 110 -6.46 22.33 -20.81
CA PHE A 110 -6.14 21.32 -21.81
C PHE A 110 -4.64 21.16 -21.99
N LYS A 111 -4.23 19.97 -22.45
CA LYS A 111 -2.86 19.67 -22.86
C LYS A 111 -2.83 19.46 -24.39
N PRO A 112 -2.06 20.25 -25.16
CA PRO A 112 -1.83 19.98 -26.57
C PRO A 112 -1.13 18.63 -26.79
N ASP A 113 -1.39 17.99 -27.92
CA ASP A 113 -0.64 16.83 -28.37
C ASP A 113 0.80 17.24 -28.73
N GLU A 114 1.78 16.50 -28.20
CA GLU A 114 3.21 16.81 -28.39
C GLU A 114 3.67 16.64 -29.85
N SER A 115 2.97 15.81 -30.63
CA SER A 115 3.24 15.54 -32.04
C SER A 115 2.35 16.34 -33.00
N GLN A 116 1.18 16.80 -32.53
CA GLN A 116 0.20 17.55 -33.33
C GLN A 116 -0.31 18.77 -32.55
N PRO A 117 0.36 19.94 -32.65
CA PRO A 117 0.08 21.11 -31.81
C PRO A 117 -1.37 21.63 -31.89
N HIS A 118 -2.08 21.37 -32.99
CA HIS A 118 -3.49 21.73 -33.18
C HIS A 118 -4.48 20.68 -32.68
N ARG A 119 -4.01 19.61 -32.03
CA ARG A 119 -4.85 18.58 -31.41
C ARG A 119 -4.72 18.67 -29.89
N VAL A 120 -5.84 18.49 -29.21
CA VAL A 120 -5.88 18.38 -27.75
C VAL A 120 -5.71 16.92 -27.36
N ALA A 121 -4.70 16.63 -26.56
CA ALA A 121 -4.47 15.29 -26.01
C ALA A 121 -5.33 15.02 -24.78
N GLU A 122 -5.56 16.02 -23.91
CA GLU A 122 -6.30 15.87 -22.66
C GLU A 122 -7.06 17.16 -22.32
N VAL A 123 -8.26 17.03 -21.72
CA VAL A 123 -9.05 18.15 -21.18
C VAL A 123 -9.45 17.91 -19.72
N SER A 124 -9.62 18.97 -18.95
CA SER A 124 -10.18 18.90 -17.60
C SER A 124 -10.77 20.22 -17.11
N ILE A 125 -11.76 20.14 -16.23
CA ILE A 125 -12.35 21.30 -15.53
C ILE A 125 -11.46 21.83 -14.38
N SER A 126 -10.45 21.07 -13.95
CA SER A 126 -9.51 21.45 -12.87
C SER A 126 -8.05 21.27 -13.30
N SER A 127 -7.14 21.99 -12.66
CA SER A 127 -5.70 21.89 -12.89
C SER A 127 -5.08 20.61 -12.28
N ILE A 128 -5.84 19.84 -11.51
CA ILE A 128 -5.44 18.54 -10.97
C ILE A 128 -6.40 17.50 -11.55
N TRP A 129 -6.04 16.95 -12.71
CA TRP A 129 -6.87 15.99 -13.41
C TRP A 129 -6.33 14.57 -13.33
N ARG A 130 -7.24 13.61 -13.50
CA ARG A 130 -6.91 12.20 -13.55
C ARG A 130 -6.65 11.83 -15.00
N ARG A 131 -5.45 11.31 -15.25
CA ARG A 131 -5.13 10.65 -16.51
C ARG A 131 -5.36 9.16 -16.34
N ARG A 132 -5.97 8.51 -17.35
CA ARG A 132 -5.99 7.05 -17.42
C ARG A 132 -4.56 6.58 -17.74
N ALA A 133 -3.95 5.83 -16.83
CA ALA A 133 -2.76 5.06 -17.17
C ALA A 133 -3.19 3.93 -18.11
N GLY A 134 -2.38 3.62 -19.13
CA GLY A 134 -2.66 2.49 -20.01
C GLY A 134 -2.61 1.17 -19.22
N GLY A 135 -3.71 0.40 -19.27
CA GLY A 135 -3.84 -0.87 -18.55
C GLY A 135 -4.02 -0.73 -17.03
N THR A 136 -4.23 -1.86 -16.38
CA THR A 136 -4.31 -1.98 -14.91
C THR A 136 -2.93 -2.30 -14.31
N SER A 137 -2.79 -2.19 -12.99
CA SER A 137 -1.62 -2.75 -12.30
C SER A 137 -1.46 -4.24 -12.62
N HIS A 138 -2.57 -4.98 -12.74
CA HIS A 138 -2.53 -6.38 -13.15
C HIS A 138 -1.88 -6.54 -14.54
N ASP A 139 -2.30 -5.77 -15.54
CA ASP A 139 -1.72 -5.81 -16.89
C ASP A 139 -0.23 -5.43 -16.90
N PHE A 140 0.14 -4.43 -16.08
CA PHE A 140 1.53 -4.04 -15.88
C PHE A 140 2.40 -5.22 -15.42
N PHE A 141 1.97 -5.93 -14.36
CA PHE A 141 2.73 -7.07 -13.83
C PHE A 141 2.65 -8.28 -14.77
N ARG A 142 1.51 -8.49 -15.45
CA ARG A 142 1.32 -9.55 -16.47
C ARG A 142 2.33 -9.42 -17.59
N GLY A 143 2.54 -8.20 -18.09
CA GLY A 143 3.51 -7.90 -19.16
C GLY A 143 4.97 -8.12 -18.75
N ILE A 144 5.28 -8.08 -17.45
CA ILE A 144 6.62 -8.41 -16.93
C ILE A 144 6.78 -9.92 -16.79
N SER A 145 5.84 -10.58 -16.12
CA SER A 145 5.83 -12.03 -15.94
C SER A 145 4.50 -12.46 -15.36
N LYS A 146 3.84 -13.41 -16.02
CA LYS A 146 2.58 -14.03 -15.56
C LYS A 146 2.72 -14.74 -14.21
N GLU A 147 3.94 -15.19 -13.88
CA GLU A 147 4.28 -15.83 -12.61
C GLU A 147 4.37 -14.86 -11.42
N LYS A 148 4.41 -13.55 -11.67
CA LYS A 148 4.45 -12.53 -10.60
C LYS A 148 3.08 -12.02 -10.16
N LEU A 149 2.03 -12.45 -10.86
CA LEU A 149 0.66 -12.13 -10.50
C LEU A 149 0.20 -13.04 -9.35
N PRO A 150 -0.87 -12.65 -8.62
CA PRO A 150 -1.69 -13.61 -7.89
C PRO A 150 -2.09 -14.78 -8.80
N PHE A 151 -2.60 -15.87 -8.20
CA PHE A 151 -3.07 -17.02 -8.97
C PHE A 151 -3.88 -16.57 -10.20
N ASN A 152 -3.46 -17.07 -11.36
CA ASN A 152 -4.14 -16.82 -12.63
C ASN A 152 -3.94 -18.03 -13.55
N PRO A 153 -4.87 -18.29 -14.48
CA PRO A 153 -4.85 -19.49 -15.33
C PRO A 153 -3.65 -19.58 -16.29
N GLU A 154 -2.91 -18.50 -16.51
CA GLU A 154 -1.81 -18.49 -17.45
C GLU A 154 -0.47 -18.90 -16.83
N ARG A 155 -0.44 -19.20 -15.52
CA ARG A 155 0.77 -19.65 -14.84
C ARG A 155 1.07 -21.10 -15.15
N ALA A 156 2.35 -21.41 -15.26
CA ALA A 156 2.83 -22.78 -15.51
C ALA A 156 2.68 -23.68 -14.27
N GLY A 157 2.62 -23.11 -13.08
CA GLY A 157 2.45 -23.87 -11.84
C GLY A 157 2.13 -23.02 -10.63
N LEU A 158 1.70 -23.70 -9.56
CA LEU A 158 1.41 -23.08 -8.28
C LEU A 158 2.69 -22.67 -7.55
N SER A 159 2.67 -21.50 -6.92
CA SER A 159 3.69 -21.09 -5.97
C SER A 159 3.60 -21.93 -4.70
N MET A 160 4.70 -22.00 -3.95
CA MET A 160 4.71 -22.65 -2.63
C MET A 160 3.69 -22.02 -1.68
N ALA A 161 3.43 -20.71 -1.80
CA ALA A 161 2.40 -20.05 -0.98
C ALA A 161 0.99 -20.57 -1.31
N GLU A 162 0.67 -20.70 -2.60
CA GLU A 162 -0.63 -21.27 -3.04
C GLU A 162 -0.75 -22.74 -2.66
N GLN A 163 0.34 -23.51 -2.72
CA GLN A 163 0.32 -24.91 -2.29
C GLN A 163 0.08 -25.07 -0.78
N LEU A 164 0.52 -24.11 0.03
CA LEU A 164 0.37 -24.13 1.49
C LEU A 164 -0.98 -23.56 1.94
N PHE A 165 -1.29 -22.33 1.51
CA PHE A 165 -2.47 -21.56 1.94
C PHE A 165 -3.70 -21.81 1.08
N GLY A 166 -3.57 -22.48 -0.06
CA GLY A 166 -4.65 -22.64 -1.02
C GLY A 166 -4.92 -21.36 -1.84
N PHE A 167 -5.89 -21.46 -2.74
CA PHE A 167 -6.39 -20.35 -3.53
C PHE A 167 -7.81 -20.65 -4.04
N VAL A 168 -8.51 -19.60 -4.45
CA VAL A 168 -9.76 -19.68 -5.22
C VAL A 168 -9.60 -18.77 -6.42
N GLU A 169 -9.81 -19.32 -7.61
CA GLU A 169 -9.82 -18.55 -8.84
C GLU A 169 -11.01 -17.59 -8.87
N GLN A 170 -10.77 -16.34 -9.25
CA GLN A 170 -11.87 -15.43 -9.54
C GLN A 170 -12.53 -15.84 -10.85
N PRO A 171 -13.86 -16.08 -10.87
CA PRO A 171 -14.56 -16.46 -12.09
C PRO A 171 -14.33 -15.43 -13.19
N ASN A 172 -14.04 -15.89 -14.41
CA ASN A 172 -13.93 -14.99 -15.55
C ASN A 172 -15.34 -14.57 -15.99
N ALA A 173 -15.64 -13.27 -15.95
CA ALA A 173 -16.92 -12.75 -16.41
C ALA A 173 -17.18 -13.02 -17.91
N GLU A 174 -16.13 -13.21 -18.71
CA GLU A 174 -16.22 -13.50 -20.14
C GLU A 174 -16.46 -14.99 -20.45
N ASP A 175 -16.23 -15.88 -19.49
CA ASP A 175 -16.47 -17.32 -19.63
C ASP A 175 -17.09 -17.89 -18.34
N PRO A 176 -18.38 -17.59 -18.08
CA PRO A 176 -19.05 -17.98 -16.85
C PRO A 176 -19.29 -19.49 -16.73
N ASN A 177 -19.10 -20.26 -17.82
CA ASN A 177 -19.31 -21.71 -17.84
C ASN A 177 -18.05 -22.52 -17.51
N ARG A 178 -16.89 -21.86 -17.39
CA ARG A 178 -15.67 -22.53 -16.97
C ARG A 178 -15.64 -22.72 -15.45
N ASP A 179 -15.42 -23.95 -15.01
CA ASP A 179 -15.20 -24.25 -13.60
C ASP A 179 -13.98 -23.49 -13.06
N ALA A 180 -14.20 -22.73 -11.99
CA ALA A 180 -13.14 -22.01 -11.29
C ALA A 180 -12.23 -23.01 -10.57
N GLN A 181 -10.91 -22.85 -10.72
CA GLN A 181 -9.95 -23.67 -10.00
C GLN A 181 -9.87 -23.24 -8.54
N ALA A 182 -9.74 -24.21 -7.64
CA ALA A 182 -9.49 -23.95 -6.23
C ALA A 182 -8.62 -25.04 -5.62
N LEU A 183 -7.85 -24.66 -4.62
CA LEU A 183 -7.08 -25.57 -3.77
C LEU A 183 -7.32 -25.19 -2.31
N ALA A 184 -7.73 -26.14 -1.49
CA ALA A 184 -7.91 -25.92 -0.06
C ALA A 184 -6.55 -25.74 0.64
N SER A 185 -6.53 -24.87 1.67
CA SER A 185 -5.35 -24.70 2.52
C SER A 185 -4.97 -26.01 3.22
N ARG A 186 -3.68 -26.31 3.25
CA ARG A 186 -3.09 -27.38 4.08
C ARG A 186 -2.56 -26.86 5.41
N LEU A 187 -2.75 -25.56 5.68
CA LEU A 187 -2.42 -24.90 6.94
C LEU A 187 -3.68 -24.38 7.62
N ARG A 188 -3.74 -24.51 8.95
CA ARG A 188 -4.78 -23.90 9.79
C ARG A 188 -4.11 -23.24 11.00
N PHE A 189 -4.61 -22.08 11.39
CA PHE A 189 -4.05 -21.27 12.47
C PHE A 189 -5.10 -21.15 13.57
N SER A 190 -4.74 -21.40 14.83
CA SER A 190 -5.62 -21.08 15.95
C SER A 190 -5.57 -19.59 16.28
N PHE A 191 -6.52 -19.19 17.14
CA PHE A 191 -6.38 -17.94 17.89
C PHE A 191 -5.16 -18.01 18.83
N GLY A 192 -4.62 -16.83 19.14
CA GLY A 192 -3.60 -16.66 20.15
C GLY A 192 -4.22 -16.59 21.54
N HIS A 193 -3.75 -17.43 22.46
CA HIS A 193 -4.13 -17.45 23.86
C HIS A 193 -3.05 -16.78 24.69
N LEU A 194 -3.43 -15.78 25.49
CA LEU A 194 -2.50 -15.09 26.39
C LEU A 194 -1.82 -16.09 27.32
N ALA A 195 -0.52 -15.92 27.55
CA ALA A 195 0.22 -16.71 28.51
C ALA A 195 -0.41 -16.60 29.91
N PRO A 196 -0.53 -17.73 30.65
CA PRO A 196 -1.07 -17.70 32.00
C PRO A 196 -0.33 -16.70 32.90
N GLY A 197 -1.07 -15.89 33.65
CA GLY A 197 -0.51 -14.93 34.60
C GLY A 197 -0.04 -13.60 34.00
N GLN A 198 -0.12 -13.41 32.68
CA GLN A 198 0.09 -12.10 32.06
C GLN A 198 -1.19 -11.26 32.05
N ASP A 199 -1.04 -9.93 32.15
CA ASP A 199 -2.13 -8.96 32.08
C ASP A 199 -2.12 -8.26 30.72
N ALA A 200 -3.17 -8.49 29.93
CA ALA A 200 -3.37 -7.85 28.63
C ALA A 200 -4.32 -6.64 28.69
N THR A 201 -4.45 -6.00 29.85
CA THR A 201 -5.21 -4.76 29.99
C THR A 201 -4.67 -3.72 29.00
N PRO A 202 -5.51 -3.20 28.07
CA PRO A 202 -5.06 -2.21 27.11
C PRO A 202 -4.59 -0.93 27.80
N GLU A 203 -3.54 -0.32 27.24
CA GLU A 203 -3.10 1.01 27.57
C GLU A 203 -4.19 2.06 27.30
N PRO A 204 -4.11 3.25 27.92
CA PRO A 204 -5.02 4.34 27.64
C PRO A 204 -5.13 4.63 26.14
N GLU A 205 -6.34 5.02 25.73
CA GLU A 205 -6.60 5.38 24.35
C GLU A 205 -5.69 6.54 23.91
N THR A 206 -5.09 6.39 22.73
CA THR A 206 -4.16 7.36 22.17
C THR A 206 -4.46 7.60 20.70
N THR A 207 -4.12 8.79 20.20
CA THR A 207 -4.26 9.14 18.79
C THR A 207 -2.95 8.87 18.06
N LEU A 208 -3.02 8.05 17.02
CA LEU A 208 -1.87 7.75 16.17
C LEU A 208 -1.56 8.90 15.21
N LYS A 209 -0.31 8.99 14.78
CA LYS A 209 0.05 9.70 13.53
C LYS A 209 -0.71 9.09 12.36
N ILE A 210 -0.81 9.85 11.27
CA ILE A 210 -1.49 9.40 10.05
C ILE A 210 -0.85 8.09 9.57
N LEU A 211 -1.69 7.04 9.47
CA LEU A 211 -1.31 5.72 8.93
C LEU A 211 -1.42 5.67 7.40
N ASP A 212 -1.96 6.71 6.78
CA ASP A 212 -2.05 6.80 5.33
C ASP A 212 -0.66 6.93 4.72
N SER A 213 -0.48 6.29 3.57
CA SER A 213 0.71 6.53 2.76
C SER A 213 0.47 7.82 1.96
N PRO A 214 1.50 8.63 1.66
CA PRO A 214 1.33 9.73 0.72
C PRO A 214 0.74 9.18 -0.58
N LYS A 215 -0.36 9.78 -1.05
CA LYS A 215 -1.11 9.37 -2.25
C LYS A 215 -0.63 9.93 -3.60
N PRO A 216 0.65 10.30 -3.85
CA PRO A 216 1.19 10.29 -5.20
C PRO A 216 1.80 8.90 -5.50
N PRO A 217 1.66 8.38 -6.74
CA PRO A 217 2.53 7.30 -7.17
C PRO A 217 3.97 7.77 -6.99
N SER A 218 4.81 6.95 -6.34
CA SER A 218 6.20 7.30 -6.06
C SER A 218 7.12 6.33 -6.78
N PRO A 219 7.29 6.45 -8.11
CA PRO A 219 8.07 5.46 -8.84
C PRO A 219 9.53 5.43 -8.40
N ALA A 220 10.06 6.54 -7.92
CA ALA A 220 11.39 6.67 -7.33
C ALA A 220 11.63 5.75 -6.11
N LEU A 221 10.58 5.30 -5.41
CA LEU A 221 10.70 4.36 -4.29
C LEU A 221 10.27 2.93 -4.63
N TYR A 222 9.55 2.69 -5.73
CA TYR A 222 8.95 1.38 -6.00
C TYR A 222 9.40 0.75 -7.33
N PHE A 223 10.04 1.52 -8.22
CA PHE A 223 10.43 1.08 -9.55
C PHE A 223 11.90 1.36 -9.82
N LYS A 224 12.48 0.51 -10.67
CA LYS A 224 13.83 0.62 -11.21
C LYS A 224 13.78 0.47 -12.72
N TRP A 225 14.84 0.89 -13.40
CA TRP A 225 15.01 0.64 -14.82
C TRP A 225 15.34 -0.84 -15.08
N HIS A 226 14.87 -1.41 -16.20
CA HIS A 226 15.24 -2.76 -16.63
C HIS A 226 16.75 -2.90 -16.86
N ARG A 227 17.37 -1.84 -17.40
CA ARG A 227 18.83 -1.70 -17.50
C ARG A 227 19.32 -0.99 -16.23
N GLN A 228 20.49 -1.36 -15.70
CA GLN A 228 21.07 -0.79 -14.47
C GLN A 228 21.40 0.71 -14.60
N ARG A 229 20.36 1.56 -14.66
CA ARG A 229 20.45 3.01 -14.56
C ARG A 229 20.17 3.39 -13.11
N LYS A 230 21.04 4.23 -12.54
CA LYS A 230 20.92 4.75 -11.17
C LYS A 230 20.09 6.04 -11.09
N THR A 231 19.32 6.34 -12.12
CA THR A 231 18.51 7.55 -12.18
C THR A 231 17.10 7.27 -11.63
N PRO A 232 16.59 8.11 -10.71
CA PRO A 232 15.25 7.95 -10.17
C PRO A 232 14.16 7.90 -11.25
N VAL A 233 13.16 7.04 -11.07
CA VAL A 233 12.00 6.97 -11.96
C VAL A 233 11.00 8.04 -11.54
N LEU A 234 10.83 9.07 -12.36
CA LEU A 234 9.87 10.14 -12.09
C LEU A 234 8.45 9.72 -12.47
N LYS A 235 7.45 10.29 -11.79
CA LYS A 235 6.03 10.02 -12.06
C LYS A 235 5.66 10.17 -13.54
N ALA A 236 6.09 11.25 -14.18
CA ALA A 236 5.79 11.53 -15.59
C ALA A 236 6.53 10.61 -16.58
N LYS A 237 7.51 9.83 -16.12
CA LYS A 237 8.36 8.97 -16.95
C LYS A 237 8.17 7.48 -16.70
N LEU A 238 7.32 7.10 -15.74
CA LEU A 238 7.03 5.69 -15.47
C LEU A 238 6.41 5.04 -16.72
N ASP A 239 7.09 4.02 -17.22
CA ASP A 239 6.73 3.28 -18.42
C ASP A 239 7.08 1.78 -18.23
N PRO A 240 6.11 0.85 -18.35
CA PRO A 240 6.33 -0.59 -18.22
C PRO A 240 7.40 -1.15 -19.17
N LYS A 241 7.57 -0.54 -20.34
CA LYS A 241 8.58 -0.95 -21.33
C LYS A 241 10.01 -0.77 -20.82
N TRP A 242 10.22 0.22 -19.95
CA TRP A 242 11.55 0.61 -19.48
C TRP A 242 11.80 0.33 -18.00
N HIS A 243 10.73 0.10 -17.23
CA HIS A 243 10.79 0.00 -15.78
C HIS A 243 10.21 -1.32 -15.25
N ALA A 244 10.77 -1.77 -14.14
CA ALA A 244 10.31 -2.91 -13.37
C ALA A 244 10.09 -2.51 -11.89
N PRO A 245 9.19 -3.19 -11.17
CA PRO A 245 9.11 -3.12 -9.72
C PRO A 245 10.45 -3.51 -9.10
N GLN A 246 10.90 -2.78 -8.09
CA GLN A 246 12.19 -3.07 -7.46
C GLN A 246 12.14 -4.10 -6.33
N GLY A 247 10.96 -4.44 -5.82
CA GLY A 247 10.80 -5.44 -4.77
C GLY A 247 9.44 -5.36 -4.07
N ARG A 248 9.39 -5.85 -2.84
CA ARG A 248 8.21 -5.78 -1.97
C ARG A 248 8.33 -4.60 -1.02
N LYS A 249 7.20 -3.96 -0.69
CA LYS A 249 7.15 -2.94 0.35
C LYS A 249 7.43 -3.58 1.72
N PHE A 250 8.39 -3.05 2.45
CA PHE A 250 8.70 -3.46 3.82
C PHE A 250 8.71 -2.23 4.73
N TYR A 251 8.25 -2.40 5.97
CA TYR A 251 8.33 -1.34 6.98
C TYR A 251 9.53 -1.62 7.89
N LEU A 252 10.36 -0.61 8.16
CA LEU A 252 11.52 -0.76 9.03
C LEU A 252 11.10 -0.86 10.50
N HIS A 253 11.91 -1.53 11.32
CA HIS A 253 11.71 -1.52 12.77
C HIS A 253 11.99 -0.12 13.33
N HIS A 254 11.19 0.31 14.30
CA HIS A 254 11.43 1.58 14.96
C HIS A 254 12.28 1.36 16.21
N ARG A 255 13.28 2.21 16.39
CA ARG A 255 14.03 2.28 17.66
C ARG A 255 13.27 3.15 18.65
N ASN A 256 13.63 3.03 19.93
CA ASN A 256 13.07 3.86 21.01
C ASN A 256 11.55 3.81 21.06
N ILE A 257 10.97 2.60 20.96
CA ILE A 257 9.53 2.37 21.03
C ILE A 257 8.94 3.02 22.29
N ASN A 258 9.68 3.03 23.41
CA ASN A 258 9.28 3.68 24.66
C ASN A 258 9.08 5.20 24.56
N GLN A 259 9.65 5.87 23.54
CA GLN A 259 9.38 7.27 23.24
C GLN A 259 8.07 7.48 22.48
N ARG A 260 7.30 6.41 22.25
CA ARG A 260 5.99 6.40 21.59
C ARG A 260 5.99 7.17 20.26
N PRO A 261 6.93 6.87 19.32
CA PRO A 261 7.03 7.58 18.04
C PRO A 261 5.79 7.50 17.15
N TRP A 262 4.86 6.58 17.43
CA TRP A 262 3.59 6.41 16.75
C TRP A 262 2.51 7.41 17.17
N GLU A 263 2.65 8.06 18.32
CA GLU A 263 1.66 9.00 18.83
C GLU A 263 1.75 10.35 18.14
N THR A 264 0.58 10.95 17.90
CA THR A 264 0.50 12.34 17.44
C THR A 264 1.14 13.28 18.46
N ARG A 265 1.97 14.21 18.01
CA ARG A 265 2.49 15.32 18.82
C ARG A 265 1.73 16.62 18.61
N VAL A 266 0.85 16.68 17.60
CA VAL A 266 -0.02 17.83 17.34
C VAL A 266 -1.20 17.80 18.30
N LYS A 267 -1.51 18.94 18.95
CA LYS A 267 -2.69 19.06 19.81
C LYS A 267 -3.96 18.99 18.96
N GLU A 268 -4.99 18.34 19.48
CA GLU A 268 -6.22 18.05 18.73
C GLU A 268 -6.88 19.30 18.10
N HIS A 269 -6.96 20.41 18.84
CA HIS A 269 -7.55 21.67 18.34
C HIS A 269 -6.68 22.40 17.30
N GLU A 270 -5.39 22.06 17.21
CA GLU A 270 -4.44 22.61 16.23
C GLU A 270 -4.31 21.69 15.00
N ASP A 271 -4.84 20.45 15.07
CA ASP A 271 -4.62 19.42 14.08
C ASP A 271 -5.67 19.45 12.96
N LYS A 272 -5.32 20.17 11.88
CA LYS A 272 -6.12 20.23 10.65
C LYS A 272 -6.35 18.86 10.00
N ASN A 273 -5.53 17.86 10.34
CA ASN A 273 -5.59 16.51 9.78
C ASN A 273 -6.17 15.48 10.76
N LEU A 274 -6.78 15.92 11.88
CA LEU A 274 -7.33 15.02 12.90
C LEU A 274 -8.27 13.95 12.33
N LYS A 275 -9.12 14.31 11.36
CA LYS A 275 -10.06 13.38 10.70
C LYS A 275 -9.38 12.25 9.91
N GLN A 276 -8.08 12.35 9.65
CA GLN A 276 -7.26 11.34 8.97
C GLN A 276 -6.47 10.45 9.95
N LYS A 277 -6.58 10.71 11.26
CA LYS A 277 -5.89 9.97 12.32
C LYS A 277 -6.82 8.94 12.96
N SER A 278 -6.24 7.91 13.55
CA SER A 278 -6.98 6.84 14.23
C SER A 278 -6.73 6.90 15.73
N ARG A 279 -7.79 6.73 16.53
CA ARG A 279 -7.69 6.45 17.97
C ARG A 279 -7.57 4.95 18.18
N VAL A 280 -6.68 4.53 19.06
CA VAL A 280 -6.43 3.13 19.39
C VAL A 280 -6.19 2.96 20.88
N THR A 281 -6.46 1.76 21.40
CA THR A 281 -6.06 1.30 22.73
C THR A 281 -4.95 0.24 22.57
N PRO A 282 -3.67 0.60 22.71
CA PRO A 282 -2.57 -0.34 22.52
C PRO A 282 -2.58 -1.45 23.58
N LEU A 283 -2.12 -2.65 23.22
CA LEU A 283 -1.72 -3.63 24.23
C LEU A 283 -0.32 -3.32 24.75
N PRO A 284 -0.02 -3.60 26.03
CA PRO A 284 1.33 -3.42 26.56
C PRO A 284 2.34 -4.33 25.83
N SER A 285 3.60 -3.91 25.83
CA SER A 285 4.70 -4.70 25.27
C SER A 285 5.07 -5.87 26.20
N GLY A 286 5.62 -6.95 25.62
CA GLY A 286 6.09 -8.10 26.38
C GLY A 286 5.02 -9.16 26.68
N LEU A 287 3.85 -9.07 26.03
CA LEU A 287 2.83 -10.12 26.10
C LEU A 287 3.20 -11.29 25.18
N ASP A 288 3.01 -12.49 25.69
CA ASP A 288 3.21 -13.75 25.01
C ASP A 288 1.84 -14.38 24.70
N PHE A 289 1.69 -14.85 23.47
CA PHE A 289 0.49 -15.55 23.01
C PHE A 289 0.87 -16.91 22.44
N TYR A 290 0.22 -17.95 22.92
CA TYR A 290 0.34 -19.31 22.41
C TYR A 290 -0.70 -19.54 21.32
N PHE A 291 -0.26 -20.04 20.17
CA PHE A 291 -1.11 -20.49 19.08
C PHE A 291 -0.45 -21.70 18.40
N HIS A 292 -1.24 -22.53 17.73
CA HIS A 292 -0.71 -23.61 16.91
C HIS A 292 -0.92 -23.35 15.41
N ILE A 293 -0.13 -24.03 14.61
CA ILE A 293 -0.29 -24.11 13.17
C ILE A 293 -0.44 -25.60 12.84
N ASP A 294 -1.67 -26.02 12.55
CA ASP A 294 -1.93 -27.37 12.06
C ASP A 294 -1.53 -27.44 10.59
N PHE A 295 -0.83 -28.50 10.22
CA PHE A 295 -0.44 -28.77 8.84
C PHE A 295 -0.89 -30.17 8.39
N GLU A 296 -1.17 -30.32 7.10
CA GLU A 296 -1.62 -31.57 6.51
C GLU A 296 -0.75 -31.96 5.31
N ASN A 297 -0.12 -33.14 5.39
CA ASN A 297 0.64 -33.75 4.30
C ASN A 297 1.61 -32.78 3.59
N LEU A 298 2.37 -32.02 4.38
CA LEU A 298 3.45 -31.19 3.85
C LEU A 298 4.68 -32.06 3.60
N SER A 299 5.29 -31.89 2.44
CA SER A 299 6.64 -32.40 2.18
C SER A 299 7.65 -31.72 3.13
N GLU A 300 8.81 -32.34 3.33
CA GLU A 300 9.88 -31.73 4.15
C GLU A 300 10.29 -30.35 3.65
N ARG A 301 10.27 -30.12 2.34
CA ARG A 301 10.58 -28.81 1.74
C ARG A 301 9.53 -27.75 2.08
N GLU A 302 8.26 -28.13 2.07
CA GLU A 302 7.13 -27.26 2.43
C GLU A 302 7.12 -26.93 3.92
N LEU A 303 7.32 -27.95 4.76
CA LEU A 303 7.42 -27.78 6.20
C LEU A 303 8.66 -26.97 6.57
N GLY A 304 9.80 -27.18 5.91
CA GLY A 304 11.00 -26.36 6.09
C GLY A 304 10.81 -24.89 5.69
N LEU A 305 10.05 -24.62 4.62
CA LEU A 305 9.66 -23.24 4.28
C LEU A 305 8.80 -22.61 5.38
N LEU A 306 7.83 -23.37 5.93
CA LEU A 306 7.00 -22.89 7.03
C LEU A 306 7.83 -22.60 8.28
N CYS A 307 8.71 -23.52 8.69
CA CYS A 307 9.63 -23.34 9.81
C CYS A 307 10.53 -22.11 9.60
N TYR A 308 11.08 -21.93 8.39
CA TYR A 308 11.84 -20.75 8.03
C TYR A 308 11.01 -19.46 8.07
N ALA A 309 9.77 -19.47 7.58
CA ALA A 309 8.90 -18.30 7.63
C ALA A 309 8.54 -17.90 9.07
N ILE A 310 8.37 -18.87 9.97
CA ILE A 310 8.09 -18.62 11.40
C ILE A 310 9.33 -18.02 12.09
N ARG A 311 10.50 -18.65 11.90
CA ARG A 311 11.76 -18.25 12.55
C ARG A 311 12.91 -18.15 11.55
N PRO A 312 12.98 -17.08 10.73
CA PRO A 312 14.05 -16.97 9.72
C PRO A 312 15.45 -16.89 10.33
N ALA A 313 15.58 -16.13 11.42
CA ALA A 313 16.79 -15.95 12.21
C ALA A 313 16.43 -15.69 13.69
N PRO A 314 17.36 -15.89 14.65
CA PRO A 314 17.10 -15.67 16.07
C PRO A 314 16.62 -14.26 16.42
N ASP A 315 17.23 -13.24 15.82
CA ASP A 315 16.91 -11.83 16.08
C ASP A 315 15.81 -11.28 15.17
N PHE A 316 15.24 -12.12 14.29
CA PHE A 316 14.18 -11.72 13.41
C PHE A 316 12.92 -11.33 14.22
N ARG A 317 12.30 -10.21 13.85
CA ARG A 317 11.03 -9.74 14.37
C ARG A 317 10.04 -9.53 13.22
N HIS A 318 8.88 -10.13 13.35
CA HIS A 318 7.78 -9.95 12.41
C HIS A 318 7.05 -8.63 12.69
N LYS A 319 6.27 -8.18 11.71
CA LYS A 319 5.41 -7.00 11.82
C LYS A 319 3.98 -7.34 11.43
N LEU A 320 3.04 -7.14 12.35
CA LEU A 320 1.62 -7.45 12.22
C LEU A 320 0.75 -6.21 12.42
N GLY A 321 -0.48 -6.24 11.90
CA GLY A 321 -1.46 -5.16 12.07
C GLY A 321 -1.24 -3.92 11.19
N MET A 322 -2.04 -2.88 11.43
CA MET A 322 -2.05 -1.64 10.64
C MET A 322 -0.98 -0.64 11.08
N GLY A 323 -0.54 -0.68 12.34
CA GLY A 323 0.43 0.26 12.92
C GLY A 323 1.90 0.02 12.53
N LYS A 324 2.19 -0.96 11.67
CA LYS A 324 3.55 -1.29 11.18
C LYS A 324 4.37 -0.10 10.69
N PRO A 325 3.80 0.87 9.91
CA PRO A 325 4.57 2.03 9.46
C PRO A 325 5.11 2.89 10.60
N LEU A 326 4.43 2.88 11.75
CA LEU A 326 4.75 3.67 12.94
C LEU A 326 5.49 2.87 14.02
N GLY A 327 5.85 1.61 13.75
CA GLY A 327 6.61 0.76 14.66
C GLY A 327 5.79 -0.12 15.58
N LEU A 328 4.46 -0.04 15.54
CA LEU A 328 3.58 -0.93 16.30
C LEU A 328 3.49 -2.32 15.66
N GLY A 329 3.10 -3.32 16.47
CA GLY A 329 2.87 -4.69 16.00
C GLY A 329 4.15 -5.47 15.69
N GLN A 330 5.26 -5.11 16.34
CA GLN A 330 6.48 -5.91 16.31
C GLN A 330 6.29 -7.15 17.19
N VAL A 331 6.48 -8.34 16.62
CA VAL A 331 6.38 -9.61 17.36
C VAL A 331 7.57 -10.51 17.10
N ARG A 332 7.93 -11.31 18.09
CA ARG A 332 8.83 -12.45 17.94
C ARG A 332 7.96 -13.71 17.90
N MET A 333 8.26 -14.64 17.01
CA MET A 333 7.63 -15.96 17.02
C MET A 333 8.68 -16.99 17.43
N ASP A 334 8.42 -17.71 18.51
CA ASP A 334 9.31 -18.72 19.08
C ASP A 334 8.61 -20.09 19.02
N PRO A 335 9.07 -21.02 18.16
CA PRO A 335 8.52 -22.36 18.11
C PRO A 335 8.91 -23.12 19.38
N VAL A 336 7.91 -23.50 20.19
CA VAL A 336 8.12 -24.25 21.45
C VAL A 336 7.93 -25.76 21.27
N GLY A 337 7.25 -26.17 20.21
CA GLY A 337 7.05 -27.58 19.88
C GLY A 337 6.60 -27.81 18.44
N LEU A 338 6.87 -29.01 17.93
CA LEU A 338 6.45 -29.49 16.62
C LEU A 338 6.00 -30.94 16.76
N PHE A 339 4.74 -31.22 16.45
CA PHE A 339 4.11 -32.51 16.74
C PHE A 339 3.64 -33.19 15.45
N TYR A 340 4.01 -34.46 15.28
CA TYR A 340 3.75 -35.26 14.09
C TYR A 340 2.67 -36.30 14.31
N ILE A 341 1.83 -36.50 13.31
CA ILE A 341 0.82 -37.55 13.28
C ILE A 341 1.15 -38.50 12.13
N ASP A 342 1.57 -39.73 12.43
CA ASP A 342 1.59 -40.79 11.43
C ASP A 342 0.17 -41.32 11.28
N ARG A 343 -0.55 -40.83 10.27
CA ARG A 343 -1.94 -41.25 10.01
C ARG A 343 -2.03 -42.72 9.61
N ILE A 344 -1.02 -43.26 8.92
CA ILE A 344 -1.02 -44.67 8.53
C ILE A 344 -0.96 -45.52 9.79
N GLN A 345 -0.03 -45.24 10.70
CA GLN A 345 0.08 -45.95 11.98
C GLN A 345 -1.15 -45.75 12.86
N ARG A 346 -1.64 -44.51 12.98
CA ARG A 346 -2.78 -44.16 13.84
C ARG A 346 -4.06 -44.93 13.50
N TYR A 347 -4.35 -45.09 12.22
CA TYR A 347 -5.56 -45.76 11.75
C TYR A 347 -5.37 -47.25 11.44
N ARG A 348 -4.27 -47.87 11.90
CA ARG A 348 -4.12 -49.34 11.83
C ARG A 348 -5.14 -50.02 12.73
N ALA A 349 -5.74 -51.10 12.23
CA ALA A 349 -6.75 -51.87 12.96
C ALA A 349 -6.27 -52.35 14.34
N THR A 350 -4.98 -52.66 14.47
CA THR A 350 -4.36 -53.17 15.70
C THR A 350 -4.19 -52.12 16.80
N SER A 351 -4.35 -50.83 16.50
CA SER A 351 -4.08 -49.73 17.43
C SER A 351 -5.15 -48.65 17.40
N LEU A 352 -6.32 -48.93 16.82
CA LEU A 352 -7.35 -47.92 16.53
C LEU A 352 -7.84 -47.15 17.77
N PHE A 353 -7.87 -47.81 18.93
CA PHE A 353 -8.34 -47.23 20.19
C PHE A 353 -7.22 -46.84 21.16
N ASP A 354 -6.01 -47.37 20.95
CA ASP A 354 -4.89 -47.21 21.88
C ASP A 354 -3.76 -46.33 21.32
N ALA A 355 -3.80 -45.99 20.02
CA ALA A 355 -2.77 -45.15 19.41
C ALA A 355 -2.82 -43.71 19.94
N PRO A 356 -1.70 -43.14 20.40
CA PRO A 356 -1.64 -41.74 20.79
C PRO A 356 -1.94 -40.84 19.59
N ARG A 357 -2.38 -39.61 19.88
CA ARG A 357 -2.63 -38.60 18.82
C ARG A 357 -1.36 -38.36 18.01
N TYR A 358 -0.24 -38.15 18.71
CA TYR A 358 1.06 -37.80 18.15
C TYR A 358 1.99 -39.01 18.17
N HIS A 359 2.79 -39.15 17.11
CA HIS A 359 3.71 -40.26 16.87
C HIS A 359 5.18 -39.82 16.91
N GLY A 360 5.40 -38.51 16.97
CA GLY A 360 6.70 -37.91 17.19
C GLY A 360 6.51 -36.46 17.58
N ALA A 361 7.46 -35.92 18.34
CA ALA A 361 7.51 -34.50 18.62
C ALA A 361 8.94 -34.02 18.75
N TRP A 362 9.13 -32.75 18.45
CA TRP A 362 10.28 -31.97 18.84
C TRP A 362 9.82 -30.89 19.81
N LEU A 363 10.61 -30.63 20.85
CA LEU A 363 10.41 -29.56 21.82
C LEU A 363 11.62 -28.63 21.77
N ALA A 364 11.41 -27.33 21.96
CA ALA A 364 12.53 -26.43 22.18
C ALA A 364 13.20 -26.74 23.52
N ASP A 365 14.52 -26.55 23.60
CA ASP A 365 15.29 -26.84 24.82
C ASP A 365 14.82 -26.01 26.03
N ASP A 366 14.28 -24.82 25.78
CA ASP A 366 13.74 -23.88 26.77
C ASP A 366 12.20 -23.90 26.87
N ALA A 367 11.53 -24.90 26.28
CA ALA A 367 10.09 -24.99 26.28
C ALA A 367 9.53 -25.16 27.71
N GLN A 368 8.80 -24.17 28.20
CA GLN A 368 8.11 -24.23 29.49
C GLN A 368 6.72 -24.85 29.34
N VAL A 369 6.68 -26.16 29.08
CA VAL A 369 5.46 -26.94 28.81
C VAL A 369 4.35 -26.70 29.85
N ASP A 370 4.71 -26.67 31.13
CA ASP A 370 3.74 -26.49 32.22
C ASP A 370 2.99 -25.15 32.16
N GLN A 371 3.55 -24.16 31.44
CA GLN A 371 2.95 -22.84 31.25
C GLN A 371 2.06 -22.76 30.00
N TRP A 372 1.94 -23.83 29.21
CA TRP A 372 1.08 -23.79 28.03
C TRP A 372 -0.39 -23.72 28.45
N PRO A 373 -1.22 -22.89 27.80
CA PRO A 373 -2.64 -22.79 28.07
C PRO A 373 -3.39 -24.13 27.95
N ASP A 374 -4.52 -24.25 28.66
CA ASP A 374 -5.34 -25.47 28.68
C ASP A 374 -5.77 -26.05 27.33
N PRO A 375 -6.05 -25.25 26.29
CA PRO A 375 -6.29 -25.77 24.95
C PRO A 375 -5.18 -26.69 24.41
N TYR A 376 -3.95 -26.60 24.94
CA TYR A 376 -2.78 -27.38 24.51
C TYR A 376 -2.43 -28.53 25.47
N ARG A 377 -3.38 -29.00 26.29
CA ARG A 377 -3.16 -30.13 27.22
C ARG A 377 -2.67 -31.40 26.53
N VAL A 378 -3.18 -31.73 25.34
CA VAL A 378 -2.79 -32.97 24.65
C VAL A 378 -1.31 -32.93 24.23
N GLU A 379 -0.84 -31.77 23.75
CA GLU A 379 0.55 -31.52 23.42
C GLU A 379 1.43 -31.52 24.67
N ARG A 380 0.95 -30.95 25.79
CA ARG A 380 1.63 -31.03 27.09
C ARG A 380 1.81 -32.48 27.53
N ASP A 381 0.76 -33.28 27.53
CA ASP A 381 0.81 -34.68 27.97
C ASP A 381 1.75 -35.50 27.09
N MET A 382 1.74 -35.27 25.76
CA MET A 382 2.67 -35.90 24.82
C MET A 382 4.13 -35.52 25.12
N SER A 383 4.39 -34.25 25.44
CA SER A 383 5.75 -33.77 25.68
C SER A 383 6.45 -34.50 26.84
N GLN A 384 5.69 -34.98 27.83
CA GLN A 384 6.21 -35.78 28.95
C GLN A 384 6.69 -37.17 28.50
N GLN A 385 6.11 -37.72 27.43
CA GLN A 385 6.45 -39.03 26.87
C GLN A 385 7.65 -38.99 25.90
N VAL A 386 7.91 -37.83 25.29
CA VAL A 386 8.97 -37.62 24.29
C VAL A 386 10.37 -37.62 24.90
N ASN A 387 10.50 -37.41 26.22
CA ASN A 387 11.78 -37.46 26.94
C ASN A 387 12.30 -38.88 27.19
N ASP A 388 11.56 -39.92 26.83
CA ASP A 388 12.01 -41.32 26.86
C ASP A 388 12.76 -41.65 25.55
N GLU A 389 14.03 -42.08 25.64
CA GLU A 389 14.90 -42.35 24.48
C GLU A 389 14.32 -43.39 23.51
N SER A 390 13.41 -44.26 23.97
CA SER A 390 12.71 -45.24 23.12
C SER A 390 11.72 -44.60 22.13
N HIS A 391 11.38 -43.32 22.32
CA HIS A 391 10.44 -42.54 21.50
C HIS A 391 11.11 -41.45 20.64
N ARG A 392 12.45 -41.47 20.48
CA ARG A 392 13.14 -40.55 19.55
C ARG A 392 12.58 -40.72 18.14
N SER A 393 11.78 -39.73 17.79
CA SER A 393 11.02 -39.61 16.55
C SER A 393 11.92 -39.71 15.31
N THR A 394 11.51 -40.50 14.31
CA THR A 394 12.08 -40.49 12.94
C THR A 394 11.78 -39.19 12.19
N PHE A 395 10.87 -38.36 12.72
CA PHE A 395 10.54 -37.07 12.14
C PHE A 395 11.60 -36.01 12.45
N PRO A 396 11.88 -35.12 11.49
CA PRO A 396 12.90 -34.09 11.64
C PRO A 396 12.52 -33.02 12.68
N ALA A 397 13.52 -32.51 13.39
CA ALA A 397 13.34 -31.39 14.33
C ALA A 397 13.06 -30.06 13.62
N PHE A 398 12.41 -29.12 14.32
CA PHE A 398 12.06 -27.81 13.76
C PHE A 398 13.28 -27.08 13.18
N PHE A 399 14.36 -26.97 13.97
CA PHE A 399 15.55 -26.23 13.54
C PHE A 399 16.28 -26.94 12.40
N THR A 400 16.27 -28.28 12.35
CA THR A 400 16.79 -29.04 11.20
C THR A 400 16.08 -28.65 9.90
N LEU A 401 14.74 -28.59 9.90
CA LEU A 401 13.95 -28.19 8.74
C LEU A 401 14.17 -26.72 8.35
N ARG A 402 14.19 -25.84 9.35
CA ARG A 402 14.44 -24.40 9.18
C ARG A 402 15.80 -24.14 8.55
N ASP A 403 16.85 -24.77 9.09
CA ASP A 403 18.23 -24.57 8.66
C ASP A 403 18.50 -25.18 7.28
N ALA A 404 17.90 -26.33 6.97
CA ALA A 404 17.93 -26.89 5.61
C ALA A 404 17.31 -25.92 4.58
N HIS A 405 16.17 -25.30 4.91
CA HIS A 405 15.56 -24.30 4.03
C HIS A 405 16.40 -23.01 3.94
N ARG A 406 16.97 -22.55 5.05
CA ARG A 406 17.88 -21.39 5.06
C ARG A 406 19.12 -21.64 4.19
N ALA A 407 19.74 -22.81 4.27
CA ALA A 407 20.89 -23.17 3.42
C ALA A 407 20.52 -23.15 1.93
N MET A 408 19.31 -23.58 1.57
CA MET A 408 18.80 -23.45 0.20
C MET A 408 18.64 -21.98 -0.22
N MET A 409 18.09 -21.13 0.66
CA MET A 409 17.99 -19.68 0.43
C MET A 409 19.38 -19.05 0.23
N GLU A 410 20.37 -19.44 1.03
CA GLU A 410 21.73 -18.95 0.91
C GLU A 410 22.37 -19.34 -0.43
N SER A 411 22.17 -20.59 -0.87
CA SER A 411 22.71 -21.08 -2.15
C SER A 411 22.02 -20.48 -3.39
N LYS A 412 20.71 -20.26 -3.35
CA LYS A 412 19.92 -19.89 -4.55
C LYS A 412 19.46 -18.43 -4.58
N TYR A 413 19.32 -17.79 -3.41
CA TYR A 413 18.64 -16.51 -3.23
C TYR A 413 19.34 -15.65 -2.18
N ALA A 414 20.68 -15.57 -2.23
CA ALA A 414 21.51 -14.88 -1.25
C ALA A 414 21.13 -13.40 -1.06
N ASP A 415 20.70 -12.73 -2.13
CA ASP A 415 20.22 -11.34 -2.09
C ASP A 415 18.91 -11.19 -1.29
N ILE A 416 17.97 -12.12 -1.48
CA ILE A 416 16.71 -12.16 -0.73
C ILE A 416 16.97 -12.52 0.73
N LEU A 417 17.80 -13.53 0.99
CA LEU A 417 18.19 -13.90 2.36
C LEU A 417 18.81 -12.70 3.07
N ARG A 418 19.75 -12.00 2.43
CA ARG A 418 20.39 -10.83 3.01
C ARG A 418 19.41 -9.71 3.31
N ALA A 419 18.47 -9.45 2.39
CA ALA A 419 17.43 -8.46 2.60
C ALA A 419 16.54 -8.82 3.81
N LEU A 420 16.15 -10.09 3.94
CA LEU A 420 15.35 -10.56 5.08
C LEU A 420 16.09 -10.39 6.41
N GLU A 421 17.36 -10.75 6.48
CA GLU A 421 18.17 -10.60 7.69
C GLU A 421 18.32 -9.14 8.11
N LEU A 422 18.64 -8.25 7.15
CA LEU A 422 18.77 -6.82 7.41
C LEU A 422 17.46 -6.17 7.85
N LEU A 423 16.35 -6.55 7.23
CA LEU A 423 15.04 -5.95 7.48
C LEU A 423 14.34 -6.51 8.72
N GLY A 424 14.65 -7.76 9.07
CA GLY A 424 14.02 -8.50 10.14
C GLY A 424 14.67 -8.30 11.51
N ASP A 425 15.97 -8.01 11.57
CA ASP A 425 16.64 -7.70 12.84
C ASP A 425 16.56 -6.20 13.16
N PRO A 426 15.85 -5.80 14.24
CA PRO A 426 15.79 -4.40 14.66
C PRO A 426 17.16 -3.76 14.92
N ALA A 427 18.18 -4.54 15.28
CA ALA A 427 19.53 -4.04 15.56
C ALA A 427 20.23 -3.49 14.30
N HIS A 428 19.80 -3.88 13.10
CA HIS A 428 20.31 -3.33 11.83
C HIS A 428 19.74 -1.96 11.48
N VAL A 429 18.65 -1.54 12.11
CA VAL A 429 18.17 -0.16 12.01
C VAL A 429 19.02 0.72 12.91
N LYS A 430 19.91 1.52 12.32
CA LYS A 430 20.80 2.41 13.07
C LYS A 430 20.23 3.81 13.26
N ASP A 431 19.52 4.31 12.26
CA ASP A 431 18.95 5.66 12.23
C ASP A 431 17.48 5.69 12.69
N GLN A 432 16.98 6.89 12.97
CA GLN A 432 15.56 7.08 13.28
C GLN A 432 14.71 6.84 12.02
N VAL A 433 13.62 6.07 12.17
CA VAL A 433 12.69 5.78 11.08
C VAL A 433 11.60 6.83 11.03
N HIS A 434 11.47 7.50 9.89
CA HIS A 434 10.40 8.47 9.63
C HIS A 434 10.08 8.49 8.12
N TYR A 435 8.93 9.06 7.75
CA TYR A 435 8.62 9.33 6.34
C TYR A 435 9.66 10.28 5.73
N PRO A 436 9.95 10.21 4.41
CA PRO A 436 10.88 11.14 3.76
C PRO A 436 10.52 12.60 4.05
N GLN A 437 11.51 13.43 4.42
CA GLN A 437 11.31 14.82 4.85
C GLN A 437 12.15 15.79 4.01
N ILE A 438 11.70 17.02 3.83
CA ILE A 438 12.56 18.11 3.36
C ILE A 438 13.49 18.60 4.49
N ASP A 439 14.56 19.30 4.14
CA ASP A 439 15.44 19.95 5.13
C ASP A 439 14.69 21.03 5.93
N GLY A 440 15.05 21.21 7.19
CA GLY A 440 14.48 22.24 8.08
C GLY A 440 13.19 21.85 8.82
N ILE A 441 12.55 20.73 8.50
CA ILE A 441 11.36 20.26 9.23
C ILE A 441 11.75 19.48 10.50
N HIS A 442 11.11 19.83 11.62
CA HIS A 442 11.35 19.24 12.93
C HIS A 442 10.05 19.07 13.76
N GLY A 443 10.09 18.19 14.77
CA GLY A 443 9.00 18.03 15.74
C GLY A 443 7.65 17.68 15.11
N ALA A 444 6.59 18.38 15.54
CA ALA A 444 5.21 18.19 15.10
C ALA A 444 5.01 18.48 13.60
N GLU A 445 5.84 19.32 12.98
CA GLU A 445 5.76 19.64 11.56
C GLU A 445 6.05 18.41 10.67
N MET A 446 6.85 17.45 11.17
CA MET A 446 7.10 16.17 10.49
C MET A 446 5.82 15.36 10.23
N GLU A 447 4.76 15.62 11.00
CA GLU A 447 3.47 14.94 10.86
C GLU A 447 2.53 15.62 9.86
N LEU A 448 2.73 16.91 9.59
CA LEU A 448 1.78 17.72 8.83
C LEU A 448 2.11 17.75 7.33
N GLU A 449 3.38 17.69 6.97
CA GLU A 449 3.84 17.98 5.60
C GLU A 449 4.67 16.83 4.96
N SER A 450 4.38 15.59 5.34
CA SER A 450 5.09 14.39 4.85
C SER A 450 5.09 14.23 3.32
N PHE A 451 4.14 14.85 2.62
CA PHE A 451 4.05 14.84 1.16
C PHE A 451 5.10 15.74 0.48
N ARG A 452 5.64 16.77 1.16
CA ARG A 452 6.51 17.78 0.55
C ARG A 452 7.77 17.19 -0.06
N TRP A 453 8.35 16.17 0.57
CA TRP A 453 9.52 15.48 0.01
C TRP A 453 9.21 14.88 -1.38
N PHE A 454 8.04 14.26 -1.54
CA PHE A 454 7.66 13.62 -2.79
C PHE A 454 7.45 14.65 -3.90
N VAL A 455 6.78 15.77 -3.58
CA VAL A 455 6.63 16.88 -4.52
C VAL A 455 8.00 17.43 -4.92
N ALA A 456 8.88 17.67 -3.94
CA ALA A 456 10.22 18.18 -4.18
C ALA A 456 11.03 17.27 -5.09
N ASN A 457 10.97 15.96 -4.82
CA ASN A 457 11.70 14.95 -5.56
C ASN A 457 11.17 14.72 -6.98
N ASP A 458 9.91 15.09 -7.25
CA ASP A 458 9.31 14.98 -8.58
C ASP A 458 9.55 16.24 -9.44
N ILE A 459 9.60 17.44 -8.84
CA ILE A 459 9.74 18.71 -9.57
C ILE A 459 11.15 19.33 -9.50
N GLY A 460 12.03 18.77 -8.67
CA GLY A 460 13.39 19.25 -8.48
C GLY A 460 14.27 19.11 -9.73
N SER A 461 15.50 19.62 -9.66
CA SER A 461 16.50 19.36 -10.70
C SER A 461 16.95 17.90 -10.68
N GLU A 462 17.54 17.42 -11.80
CA GLU A 462 18.07 16.05 -11.88
C GLU A 462 19.06 15.71 -10.76
N ALA A 463 19.87 16.68 -10.33
CA ALA A 463 20.83 16.52 -9.23
C ALA A 463 20.15 16.37 -7.85
N GLN A 464 18.90 16.81 -7.70
CA GLN A 464 18.12 16.74 -6.48
C GLN A 464 17.28 15.46 -6.38
N HIS A 465 16.98 14.82 -7.50
CA HIS A 465 16.22 13.57 -7.50
C HIS A 465 16.92 12.49 -6.67
N ARG A 466 16.14 11.75 -5.90
CA ARG A 466 16.53 10.64 -5.06
C ARG A 466 15.66 9.44 -5.37
N GLN A 467 16.25 8.26 -5.19
CA GLN A 467 15.58 6.97 -5.30
C GLN A 467 15.91 6.14 -4.06
N LEU A 468 15.05 5.17 -3.75
CA LEU A 468 15.40 4.14 -2.78
C LEU A 468 16.27 3.10 -3.47
N GLU A 469 17.50 2.94 -3.01
CA GLU A 469 18.44 1.93 -3.52
C GLU A 469 17.94 0.52 -3.16
N PRO A 470 17.96 -0.45 -4.10
CA PRO A 470 17.59 -1.83 -3.81
C PRO A 470 18.68 -2.53 -2.99
N LEU A 471 18.26 -3.44 -2.11
CA LEU A 471 19.17 -4.31 -1.35
C LEU A 471 19.75 -5.40 -2.26
N GLN A 472 21.05 -5.67 -2.10
CA GLN A 472 21.81 -6.70 -2.82
C GLN A 472 22.45 -7.69 -1.83
N ALA A 473 22.94 -8.83 -2.32
CA ALA A 473 23.58 -9.86 -1.51
C ALA A 473 24.76 -9.35 -0.65
N ASN A 474 25.50 -8.35 -1.15
CA ASN A 474 26.63 -7.74 -0.44
C ASN A 474 26.26 -6.49 0.38
N THR A 475 24.97 -6.16 0.49
CA THR A 475 24.54 -4.98 1.25
C THR A 475 24.82 -5.18 2.74
N SER A 476 25.64 -4.32 3.33
CA SER A 476 26.04 -4.43 4.74
C SER A 476 25.14 -3.67 5.70
N ARG A 477 24.43 -2.64 5.22
CA ARG A 477 23.55 -1.77 6.01
C ARG A 477 22.32 -1.36 5.22
N LEU A 478 21.24 -1.04 5.93
CA LEU A 478 20.04 -0.45 5.31
C LEU A 478 20.39 0.90 4.66
N PRO A 479 19.97 1.16 3.41
CA PRO A 479 20.21 2.43 2.75
C PRO A 479 19.40 3.54 3.43
N SER A 480 20.02 4.72 3.58
CA SER A 480 19.33 5.92 4.03
C SER A 480 18.85 6.74 2.84
N LEU A 481 17.70 7.38 2.99
CA LEU A 481 17.18 8.34 2.02
C LEU A 481 17.39 9.75 2.58
N PRO A 482 18.29 10.56 2.00
CA PRO A 482 18.59 11.87 2.54
C PRO A 482 17.37 12.79 2.47
N ARG A 483 17.31 13.74 3.40
CA ARG A 483 16.32 14.82 3.35
C ARG A 483 16.51 15.64 2.07
N HIS A 484 15.40 16.12 1.52
CA HIS A 484 15.42 16.87 0.27
C HIS A 484 15.65 18.36 0.55
N ARG A 485 16.72 18.92 -0.03
CA ARG A 485 16.96 20.38 -0.03
C ARG A 485 16.09 21.04 -1.07
N TRP A 486 14.99 21.64 -0.63
CA TRP A 486 14.22 22.54 -1.48
C TRP A 486 15.07 23.80 -1.69
N GLY A 487 15.62 23.99 -2.89
CA GLY A 487 16.33 25.21 -3.24
C GLY A 487 15.36 26.39 -3.16
N GLY A 488 15.80 27.49 -2.54
CA GLY A 488 15.02 28.74 -2.46
C GLY A 488 14.73 29.33 -3.83
#